data_AF-A0A9E5Y7V3-F1
#
_entry.id   AF-A0A9E5Y7V3-F1
#
_cell.length_a   1.000
_cell.length_b   1.000
_cell.length_c   1.000
_cell.angle_alpha   90.00
_cell.angle_beta   90.00
_cell.angle_gamma   90.00
#
_symmetry.space_group_name_H-M   'P 1'
#
loop_
_entity.id
_entity.type
_entity.pdbx_description
1 polymer ?
#
loop_
_entity_poly.entity_id
_entity_poly.type
_entity_poly.pdbx_seq_one_letter_code
_entity_poly.pdbx_strand_id
1 'polypeptide(L)' 'METAKDWDDLPAVLTIEETAHFLRRGYRCILQLCHQRGFPAMRLGRRWLINRDGLRRWIGRQTEQKEQK' A
#
# COMPACT_ATOMS: atom_id res chain seq x y z
N MET A 1 -14.71 8.52 -18.80
CA MET A 1 -13.84 7.39 -18.41
C MET A 1 -12.56 8.00 -17.89
N GLU A 2 -12.58 8.45 -16.64
CA GLU A 2 -11.50 9.23 -16.05
C GLU A 2 -10.53 8.27 -15.36
N THR A 3 -9.35 8.17 -15.96
CA THR A 3 -8.16 7.49 -15.45
C THR A 3 -7.81 8.03 -14.06
N ALA A 4 -7.60 7.10 -13.12
CA ALA A 4 -7.24 7.31 -11.71
C ALA A 4 -6.46 8.61 -11.46
N LYS A 5 -7.13 9.61 -10.91
CA LYS A 5 -6.54 10.89 -10.53
C LYS A 5 -5.92 10.77 -9.14
N ASP A 6 -4.72 10.21 -9.17
CA ASP A 6 -3.64 10.49 -8.25
C ASP A 6 -3.86 10.15 -6.78
N TRP A 7 -2.75 9.95 -6.07
CA TRP A 7 -2.69 9.66 -4.63
C TRP A 7 -3.39 10.70 -3.74
N ASP A 8 -3.97 11.75 -4.29
CA ASP A 8 -4.62 12.85 -3.58
C ASP A 8 -6.03 12.49 -3.08
N ASP A 9 -6.78 11.71 -3.87
CA ASP A 9 -8.18 11.34 -3.57
C ASP A 9 -8.30 10.17 -2.57
N LEU A 10 -7.21 9.41 -2.38
CA LEU A 10 -7.20 8.30 -1.44
C LEU A 10 -7.28 8.79 0.01
N PRO A 11 -7.98 8.08 0.91
CA PRO A 11 -7.98 8.43 2.32
C PRO A 11 -6.55 8.39 2.89
N ALA A 12 -6.28 9.23 3.90
CA ALA A 12 -4.96 9.31 4.54
C ALA A 12 -4.45 7.95 5.05
N VAL A 13 -5.38 7.06 5.42
CA VAL A 13 -5.14 5.66 5.77
C VAL A 13 -6.07 4.75 4.98
N LEU A 14 -5.53 3.66 4.46
CA LEU A 14 -6.24 2.63 3.70
C LEU A 14 -6.28 1.34 4.51
N THR A 15 -7.31 0.51 4.30
CA THR A 15 -7.30 -0.86 4.83
C THR A 15 -6.53 -1.79 3.89
N ILE A 16 -6.34 -3.04 4.31
CA ILE A 16 -5.78 -4.10 3.44
C ILE A 16 -6.62 -4.26 2.17
N GLU A 17 -7.94 -4.20 2.29
CA GLU A 17 -8.88 -4.35 1.17
C GLU A 17 -8.76 -3.19 0.18
N GLU A 18 -8.74 -1.96 0.69
CA GLU A 18 -8.55 -0.76 -0.11
C GLU A 18 -7.19 -0.77 -0.84
N THR A 19 -6.13 -1.15 -0.12
CA THR A 19 -4.78 -1.25 -0.69
C THR A 19 -4.68 -2.36 -1.74
N ALA A 20 -5.38 -3.49 -1.53
CA ALA A 20 -5.46 -4.59 -2.47
C ALA A 20 -6.17 -4.16 -3.76
N HIS A 21 -7.29 -3.44 -3.62
CA HIS A 21 -8.03 -2.89 -4.74
C HIS A 21 -7.20 -1.85 -5.51
N PHE A 22 -6.55 -0.93 -4.79
CA PHE A 22 -5.69 0.10 -5.35
C PHE A 22 -4.49 -0.47 -6.11
N LEU A 23 -3.77 -1.43 -5.52
CA LEU A 23 -2.62 -2.08 -6.14
C LEU A 23 -3.00 -3.17 -7.15
N ARG A 24 -4.31 -3.44 -7.34
CA ARG A 24 -4.83 -4.56 -8.15
C ARG A 24 -4.16 -5.90 -7.77
N ARG A 25 -3.90 -6.10 -6.48
CA ARG A 25 -3.28 -7.30 -5.89
C ARG A 25 -4.29 -8.01 -5.01
N GLY A 26 -4.13 -9.33 -4.85
CA GLY A 26 -4.99 -10.11 -3.96
C GLY A 26 -4.78 -9.74 -2.48
N TYR A 27 -5.85 -9.83 -1.67
CA TYR A 27 -5.82 -9.59 -0.22
C TYR A 27 -4.67 -10.30 0.49
N ARG A 28 -4.41 -11.58 0.16
CA ARG A 28 -3.31 -12.36 0.74
C ARG A 28 -1.94 -11.76 0.45
N CYS A 29 -1.75 -11.16 -0.73
CA CYS A 29 -0.50 -10.51 -1.10
C CYS A 29 -0.25 -9.28 -0.22
N ILE A 30 -1.27 -8.42 -0.04
CA ILE A 30 -1.16 -7.26 0.85
C ILE A 30 -0.99 -7.68 2.31
N LEU A 31 -1.70 -8.72 2.76
CA LEU A 31 -1.54 -9.25 4.12
C LEU A 31 -0.11 -9.77 4.36
N GLN A 32 0.50 -10.44 3.38
CA GLN A 32 1.91 -10.83 3.47
C GLN A 32 2.84 -9.61 3.51
N LEU A 33 2.55 -8.58 2.72
CA LEU A 33 3.29 -7.31 2.77
C LEU A 33 3.16 -6.63 4.14
N CYS A 34 1.99 -6.66 4.78
CA CYS A 34 1.80 -6.15 6.16
C CYS A 34 2.70 -6.86 7.18
N HIS A 35 3.06 -8.12 6.96
CA HIS A 35 4.00 -8.85 7.82
C HIS A 35 5.48 -8.57 7.47
N GLN A 36 5.75 -7.97 6.31
CA GLN A 36 7.10 -7.65 5.89
C GLN A 36 7.62 -6.41 6.63
N ARG A 37 8.83 -6.51 7.18
CA ARG A 37 9.50 -5.36 7.80
C ARG A 37 9.75 -4.28 6.74
N GLY A 38 9.27 -3.07 7.01
CA GLY A 38 9.38 -1.91 6.11
C GLY A 38 8.12 -1.57 5.34
N PHE A 39 7.07 -2.39 5.39
CA PHE A 39 5.77 -2.02 4.85
C PHE A 39 5.04 -1.06 5.82
N PRO A 40 4.42 0.02 5.32
CA PRO A 40 3.81 1.09 6.13
C PRO A 40 2.42 0.69 6.67
N ALA A 41 2.32 -0.50 7.26
CA ALA A 41 1.13 -1.00 7.91
C ALA A 41 1.19 -0.79 9.43
N MET A 42 0.10 -0.27 9.98
CA MET A 42 -0.13 -0.04 11.38
C MET A 42 -1.33 -0.87 11.83
N ARG A 43 -1.18 -1.61 12.93
CA ARG A 43 -2.27 -2.37 13.52
C ARG A 43 -3.05 -1.48 14.48
N LEU A 44 -4.26 -1.08 14.10
CA LEU A 44 -5.18 -0.34 14.96
C LEU A 44 -6.24 -1.31 15.51
N GLY A 45 -5.97 -1.81 16.72
CA GLY A 45 -6.81 -2.81 17.38
C GLY A 45 -6.86 -4.14 16.62
N ARG A 46 -8.01 -4.44 16.01
CA ARG A 46 -8.27 -5.66 15.21
C ARG A 46 -8.09 -5.46 13.71
N ARG A 47 -7.91 -4.23 13.23
CA ARG A 47 -7.78 -3.91 11.80
C ARG A 47 -6.37 -3.41 11.49
N TRP A 48 -5.95 -3.64 10.25
CA TRP A 48 -4.71 -3.10 9.70
C TRP A 48 -5.02 -1.86 8.88
N LEU A 49 -4.28 -0.80 9.15
CA LEU A 49 -4.34 0.47 8.46
C LEU A 49 -2.99 0.72 7.79
N ILE A 50 -3.01 1.22 6.57
CA ILE A 50 -1.85 1.44 5.72
C ILE A 50 -1.82 2.92 5.43
N ASN A 51 -0.75 3.59 5.85
CA ASN A 51 -0.64 5.03 5.61
C ASN A 51 -0.35 5.29 4.13
N ARG A 52 -1.13 6.17 3.51
CA ARG A 52 -1.00 6.54 2.10
C ARG A 52 0.37 7.12 1.75
N ASP A 53 0.89 8.04 2.56
CA ASP A 53 2.22 8.65 2.35
C ASP A 53 3.32 7.59 2.50
N GLY A 54 3.19 6.75 3.52
CA GLY A 54 4.07 5.61 3.72
C GLY A 54 4.06 4.67 2.53
N LEU A 55 2.88 4.32 2.00
CA LEU A 55 2.72 3.39 0.88
C LEU A 55 3.38 3.96 -0.38
N ARG A 56 3.18 5.26 -0.65
CA ARG A 56 3.83 5.96 -1.77
C ARG A 56 5.35 5.89 -1.66
N ARG A 57 5.92 6.19 -0.48
CA ARG A 57 7.38 6.08 -0.26
C ARG A 57 7.87 4.65 -0.40
N TRP A 58 7.11 3.67 0.09
CA TRP A 58 7.49 2.26 0.01
C TRP A 58 7.54 1.80 -1.44
N ILE A 59 6.54 2.14 -2.26
CA ILE A 59 6.53 1.82 -3.69
C ILE A 59 7.74 2.44 -4.39
N GLY A 60 8.06 3.71 -4.12
CA GLY A 60 9.26 4.38 -4.66
C GLY A 60 10.54 3.59 -4.38
N ARG A 61 10.73 3.18 -3.12
CA ARG A 61 11.89 2.35 -2.74
C ARG A 61 11.89 0.99 -3.44
N GLN A 62 10.74 0.37 -3.67
CA GLN A 62 10.64 -0.93 -4.35
C GLN A 62 10.95 -0.82 -5.85
N THR A 63 10.57 0.29 -6.50
CA THR A 63 10.93 0.55 -7.89
C THR A 63 12.43 0.78 -8.06
N GLU A 64 13.06 1.56 -7.17
CA GLU A 64 14.52 1.79 -7.19
C GLU A 64 15.32 0.49 -6.96
N GLN A 65 14.84 -0.40 -6.10
CA GLN A 65 15.49 -1.68 -5.81
C GLN A 65 15.37 -2.70 -6.96
N LYS A 66 14.38 -2.55 -7.87
CA LYS A 66 14.17 -3.49 -8.97
C LYS A 66 14.96 -3.15 -10.24
N GLU A 67 15.42 -1.91 -10.41
CA GLU A 67 16.20 -1.51 -11.60
C GLU A 67 17.67 -1.96 -11.56
N GLN A 68 18.12 -2.60 -10.48
CA GLN A 68 19.52 -3.04 -10.34
C GLN A 68 19.74 -4.55 -10.66
N LYS A 69 18.76 -5.27 -11.21
CA LYS A 69 18.90 -6.71 -11.48
C LYS A 69 18.68 -7.10 -12.94
#